data_AF-F7V896-F1
#
_entry.id   AF-F7V896-F1
#
_cell.length_a   1.000
_cell.length_b   1.000
_cell.length_c   1.000
_cell.angle_alpha   90.00
_cell.angle_beta   90.00
_cell.angle_gamma   90.00
#
_symmetry.space_group_name_H-M   'P 1'
#
loop_
_entity.id
_entity.type
_entity.pdbx_description
1 polymer ?
#
loop_
_entity_poly.entity_id
_entity_poly.type
_entity_poly.pdbx_seq_one_letter_code
_entity_poly.pdbx_strand_id
1 'polypeptide(L)'
;MRAEFYQKIKERDMLEEHLTATVLSGTAAGEKILVSGSEQRPVYAEGSFWLKHLQELKGLNGTGRCQIDGCEVFYEQLSGRKKMVICGAGHVGLALTRQARQLGFHVTVIDDRPLPAGQAGEAGADRTVCDDFCQALDGIRGDRNTWFVIMTRGHRSDADCLQKILPKPWAYLGMMGSRRKTAVIREQLREQGYPDDITDRIHMPIGLDIGAETPEEIAVSILAEIIQICRGTKAHPRSSGTGSGYPDDILECLTQTDTGTRWVLGTIVGKRGSSPRKEGTKMLIGANGQTIGTIGGGCGEAEVIRNARAMMRHPERGCRVITIDNTEINGEKNSMACGGVEDVLLENIGGDFEQQPR
;
A
#
# COMPACT_ATOMS: atom_id res chain seq x y z
N MET A 1 19.15 -12.43 -12.49
CA MET A 1 19.52 -11.71 -11.26
C MET A 1 18.39 -10.82 -10.70
N ARG A 2 17.70 -10.00 -11.51
CA ARG A 2 16.60 -9.11 -11.04
C ARG A 2 15.32 -9.81 -10.54
N ALA A 3 15.00 -11.02 -11.02
CA ALA A 3 13.85 -11.79 -10.53
C ALA A 3 13.99 -12.14 -9.03
N GLU A 4 15.22 -12.38 -8.56
CA GLU A 4 15.50 -12.67 -7.15
C GLU A 4 15.15 -11.50 -6.23
N PHE A 5 15.41 -10.26 -6.64
CA PHE A 5 15.01 -9.07 -5.88
C PHE A 5 13.50 -9.05 -5.63
N TYR A 6 12.70 -9.26 -6.67
CA TYR A 6 11.23 -9.28 -6.56
C TYR A 6 10.74 -10.49 -5.77
N GLN A 7 11.42 -11.63 -5.86
CA GLN A 7 11.12 -12.80 -5.04
C GLN A 7 11.36 -12.52 -3.55
N LYS A 8 12.48 -11.87 -3.19
CA LYS A 8 12.75 -11.43 -1.81
C LYS A 8 11.73 -10.43 -1.30
N ILE A 9 11.24 -9.52 -2.15
CA ILE A 9 10.13 -8.63 -1.79
C ILE A 9 8.86 -9.44 -1.51
N LYS A 10 8.55 -10.44 -2.35
CA LYS A 10 7.36 -11.28 -2.19
C LYS A 10 7.39 -12.12 -0.90
N GLU A 11 8.56 -12.62 -0.53
CA GLU A 11 8.80 -13.47 0.65
C GLU A 11 9.05 -12.68 1.95
N ARG A 12 9.06 -11.35 1.90
CA ARG A 12 9.43 -10.49 3.03
C ARG A 12 8.56 -10.71 4.27
N ASP A 13 9.16 -10.61 5.45
CA ASP A 13 8.40 -10.62 6.70
C ASP A 13 7.60 -9.33 6.86
N MET A 14 6.28 -9.41 6.74
CA MET A 14 5.37 -8.26 6.83
C MET A 14 5.35 -7.58 8.21
N LEU A 15 5.99 -8.16 9.21
CA LEU A 15 6.13 -7.60 10.56
C LEU A 15 7.34 -6.69 10.69
N GLU A 16 8.34 -6.86 9.83
CA GLU A 16 9.49 -5.97 9.74
C GLU A 16 9.21 -4.83 8.77
N GLU A 17 9.88 -3.71 8.99
CA GLU A 17 9.93 -2.64 8.00
C GLU A 17 10.89 -3.03 6.90
N HIS A 18 10.50 -2.79 5.65
CA HIS A 18 11.35 -3.04 4.49
C HIS A 18 11.52 -1.76 3.70
N LEU A 19 12.73 -1.51 3.22
CA LEU A 19 13.02 -0.40 2.33
C LEU A 19 13.74 -0.93 1.09
N THR A 20 13.29 -0.44 -0.05
CA THR A 20 13.96 -0.66 -1.32
C THR A 20 14.64 0.62 -1.76
N ALA A 21 15.78 0.51 -2.43
CA ALA A 21 16.36 1.64 -3.13
C ALA A 21 16.85 1.21 -4.51
N THR A 22 16.78 2.13 -5.46
CA THR A 22 17.21 1.94 -6.85
C THR A 22 18.01 3.17 -7.27
N VAL A 23 19.20 2.93 -7.82
CA VAL A 23 20.03 3.98 -8.40
C VAL A 23 19.42 4.42 -9.73
N LEU A 24 19.15 5.71 -9.90
CA LEU A 24 18.48 6.30 -11.06
C LEU A 24 19.46 6.82 -12.13
N SER A 25 20.69 7.16 -11.74
CA SER A 25 21.67 7.79 -12.62
C SER A 25 23.10 7.32 -12.32
N GLY A 26 24.05 7.69 -13.19
CA GLY A 26 25.45 7.28 -13.06
C GLY A 26 25.73 5.88 -13.61
N THR A 27 26.93 5.37 -13.34
CA THR A 27 27.38 4.05 -13.84
C THR A 27 26.68 2.88 -13.15
N ALA A 28 26.17 3.10 -11.93
CA ALA A 28 25.42 2.11 -11.16
C ALA A 28 23.91 2.16 -11.44
N ALA A 29 23.44 2.92 -12.44
CA ALA A 29 22.03 3.09 -12.73
C ALA A 29 21.31 1.75 -12.92
N GLY A 30 20.29 1.51 -12.10
CA GLY A 30 19.49 0.30 -12.08
C GLY A 30 19.94 -0.75 -11.07
N GLU A 31 21.04 -0.54 -10.33
CA GLU A 31 21.39 -1.35 -9.17
C GLU A 31 20.32 -1.17 -8.07
N LYS A 32 19.88 -2.28 -7.47
CA LYS A 32 18.83 -2.31 -6.44
C LYS A 32 19.31 -2.91 -5.12
N ILE A 33 18.69 -2.47 -4.03
CA ILE A 33 18.85 -3.04 -2.70
C ILE A 33 17.50 -3.20 -2.01
N LEU A 34 17.37 -4.27 -1.23
CA LEU A 34 16.29 -4.48 -0.26
C LEU A 34 16.93 -4.62 1.13
N VAL A 35 16.48 -3.80 2.07
CA VAL A 35 16.86 -3.87 3.48
C VAL A 35 15.65 -4.15 4.37
N SER A 36 15.87 -4.82 5.49
CA SER A 36 14.83 -5.27 6.43
C SER A 36 15.16 -4.89 7.88
N GLY A 37 14.11 -4.60 8.63
CA GLY A 37 14.17 -4.25 10.06
C GLY A 37 14.61 -2.80 10.31
N SER A 38 14.53 -2.38 11.57
CA SER A 38 14.91 -1.03 12.02
C SER A 38 16.40 -0.72 11.81
N GLU A 39 17.25 -1.74 11.82
CA GLU A 39 18.68 -1.60 11.53
C GLU A 39 18.99 -1.64 10.02
N GLN A 40 17.97 -1.81 9.17
CA GLN A 40 18.08 -1.89 7.72
C GLN A 40 19.14 -2.90 7.26
N ARG A 41 19.02 -4.13 7.76
CA ARG A 41 19.90 -5.24 7.38
C ARG A 41 19.67 -5.61 5.90
N PRO A 42 20.72 -5.75 5.08
CA PRO A 42 20.55 -6.09 3.68
C PRO A 42 20.00 -7.51 3.52
N VAL A 43 18.91 -7.63 2.77
CA VAL A 43 18.28 -8.90 2.34
C VAL A 43 18.66 -9.23 0.91
N TYR A 44 18.87 -8.21 0.08
CA TYR A 44 19.34 -8.33 -1.29
C TYR A 44 20.11 -7.07 -1.67
N ALA A 45 21.20 -7.20 -2.41
CA ALA A 45 21.91 -6.07 -3.03
C ALA A 45 22.47 -6.50 -4.39
N GLU A 46 22.21 -5.69 -5.42
CA GLU A 46 22.75 -5.86 -6.77
C GLU A 46 23.95 -4.93 -6.96
N GLY A 47 25.03 -5.45 -7.54
CA GLY A 47 26.21 -4.66 -7.87
C GLY A 47 27.04 -4.20 -6.66
N SER A 48 27.98 -3.28 -6.92
CA SER A 48 28.99 -2.87 -5.94
C SER A 48 28.68 -1.52 -5.26
N PHE A 49 27.71 -0.77 -5.79
CA PHE A 49 27.32 0.52 -5.24
C PHE A 49 26.79 0.34 -3.81
N TRP A 50 25.85 -0.59 -3.63
CA TRP A 50 25.21 -0.79 -2.33
C TRP A 50 26.11 -1.37 -1.25
N LEU A 51 27.15 -2.12 -1.63
CA LEU A 51 28.15 -2.60 -0.68
C LEU A 51 28.93 -1.46 -0.01
N LYS A 52 29.12 -0.33 -0.73
CA LYS A 52 29.84 0.85 -0.22
C LYS A 52 28.92 1.83 0.50
N HIS A 53 27.66 1.92 0.08
CA HIS A 53 26.73 2.97 0.52
C HIS A 53 25.58 2.48 1.39
N LEU A 54 25.66 1.26 1.96
CA LEU A 54 24.61 0.70 2.83
C LEU A 54 24.26 1.61 4.01
N GLN A 55 25.25 2.30 4.59
CA GLN A 55 25.02 3.19 5.75
C GLN A 55 24.20 4.43 5.40
N GLU A 56 24.20 4.88 4.14
CA GLU A 56 23.47 6.07 3.68
C GLU A 56 21.95 5.84 3.63
N LEU A 57 21.51 4.57 3.71
CA LEU A 57 20.08 4.25 3.82
C LEU A 57 19.54 4.49 5.23
N LYS A 58 20.42 4.46 6.25
CA LYS A 58 20.00 4.55 7.65
C LYS A 58 19.33 5.90 7.91
N GLY A 59 18.10 5.85 8.43
CA GLY A 59 17.30 7.04 8.71
C GLY A 59 16.42 7.51 7.55
N LEU A 60 16.54 6.92 6.37
CA LEU A 60 15.56 7.12 5.31
C LEU A 60 14.23 6.48 5.71
N ASN A 61 13.15 7.25 5.60
CA ASN A 61 11.80 6.86 5.96
C ASN A 61 10.82 7.30 4.85
N GLY A 62 9.78 6.50 4.62
CA GLY A 62 8.81 6.79 3.56
C GLY A 62 9.35 6.52 2.14
N THR A 63 8.93 7.36 1.20
CA THR A 63 9.26 7.22 -0.23
C THR A 63 9.74 8.56 -0.74
N GLY A 64 10.82 8.57 -1.52
CA GLY A 64 11.36 9.80 -2.10
C GLY A 64 12.68 9.58 -2.85
N ARG A 65 13.41 10.69 -3.06
CA ARG A 65 14.73 10.69 -3.69
C ARG A 65 15.80 11.30 -2.80
N CYS A 66 17.03 10.84 -2.98
CA CYS A 66 18.22 11.42 -2.38
C CYS A 66 19.40 11.37 -3.36
N GLN A 67 20.50 12.03 -2.98
CA GLN A 67 21.77 11.96 -3.68
C GLN A 67 22.74 11.14 -2.84
N ILE A 68 23.37 10.13 -3.44
CA ILE A 68 24.40 9.29 -2.81
C ILE A 68 25.56 9.20 -3.79
N ASP A 69 26.73 9.70 -3.38
CA ASP A 69 27.96 9.71 -4.19
C ASP A 69 27.76 10.22 -5.64
N GLY A 70 27.04 11.35 -5.77
CA GLY A 70 26.72 11.97 -7.06
C GLY A 70 25.71 11.22 -7.93
N CYS A 71 25.18 10.09 -7.45
CA CYS A 71 24.11 9.35 -8.10
C CYS A 71 22.76 9.73 -7.48
N GLU A 72 21.75 9.91 -8.32
CA GLU A 72 20.38 10.08 -7.86
C GLU A 72 19.83 8.70 -7.47
N VAL A 73 19.21 8.60 -6.30
CA VAL A 73 18.66 7.36 -5.76
C VAL A 73 17.20 7.58 -5.43
N PHE A 74 16.35 6.65 -5.86
CA PHE A 74 14.97 6.54 -5.40
C PHE A 74 14.88 5.49 -4.31
N TYR A 75 14.31 5.83 -3.17
CA TYR A 75 14.03 4.90 -2.09
C TYR A 75 12.54 4.83 -1.78
N GLU A 76 12.10 3.66 -1.37
CA GLU A 76 10.70 3.33 -1.15
C GLU A 76 10.57 2.37 0.02
N GLN A 77 9.93 2.83 1.09
CA GLN A 77 9.50 2.00 2.21
C GLN A 77 8.29 1.16 1.77
N LEU A 78 8.46 -0.16 1.78
CA LEU A 78 7.44 -1.11 1.35
C LEU A 78 6.40 -1.25 2.45
N SER A 79 5.15 -0.87 2.18
CA SER A 79 4.03 -1.28 3.02
C SER A 79 3.60 -2.71 2.72
N GLY A 80 3.06 -3.39 3.72
CA GLY A 80 2.38 -4.66 3.53
C GLY A 80 1.03 -4.48 2.83
N ARG A 81 0.41 -5.59 2.45
CA ARG A 81 -0.97 -5.61 1.92
C ARG A 81 -1.91 -4.99 2.95
N LYS A 82 -2.79 -4.08 2.51
CA LYS A 82 -3.81 -3.49 3.37
C LYS A 82 -4.79 -4.58 3.78
N LYS A 83 -4.87 -4.87 5.07
CA LYS A 83 -5.76 -5.88 5.63
C LYS A 83 -6.84 -5.20 6.44
N MET A 84 -8.10 -5.49 6.14
CA MET A 84 -9.22 -5.03 6.97
C MET A 84 -9.82 -6.24 7.69
N VAL A 85 -10.00 -6.12 9.00
CA VAL A 85 -10.68 -7.14 9.82
C VAL A 85 -11.94 -6.50 10.36
N ILE A 86 -13.09 -6.98 9.92
CA ILE A 86 -14.41 -6.48 10.31
C ILE A 86 -15.04 -7.46 11.29
N CYS A 87 -15.24 -7.04 12.53
CA CYS A 87 -15.97 -7.79 13.55
C CYS A 87 -17.45 -7.39 13.47
N GLY A 88 -18.25 -8.17 12.75
CA GLY A 88 -19.68 -7.99 12.56
C GLY A 88 -20.06 -7.91 11.09
N ALA A 89 -20.90 -8.84 10.64
CA ALA A 89 -21.44 -8.91 9.28
C ALA A 89 -22.88 -8.39 9.20
N GLY A 90 -23.22 -7.37 10.00
CA GLY A 90 -24.49 -6.65 9.87
C GLY A 90 -24.58 -5.85 8.56
N HIS A 91 -25.71 -5.18 8.30
CA HIS A 91 -25.92 -4.41 7.05
C HIS A 91 -24.77 -3.43 6.73
N VAL A 92 -24.30 -2.68 7.73
CA VAL A 92 -23.15 -1.78 7.59
C VAL A 92 -21.86 -2.55 7.29
N GLY A 93 -21.63 -3.69 7.93
CA GLY A 93 -20.45 -4.53 7.70
C GLY A 93 -20.38 -5.12 6.31
N LEU A 94 -21.53 -5.52 5.76
CA LEU A 94 -21.64 -5.99 4.37
C LEU A 94 -21.38 -4.84 3.38
N ALA A 95 -21.93 -3.64 3.62
CA ALA A 95 -21.66 -2.46 2.80
C ALA A 95 -20.18 -2.06 2.85
N LEU A 96 -19.58 -2.05 4.04
CA LEU A 96 -18.16 -1.78 4.23
C LEU A 96 -17.28 -2.82 3.54
N THR A 97 -17.63 -4.11 3.60
CA THR A 97 -16.90 -5.19 2.93
C THR A 97 -16.79 -4.93 1.43
N ARG A 98 -17.91 -4.61 0.76
CA ARG A 98 -17.95 -4.33 -0.68
C ARG A 98 -17.05 -3.16 -1.05
N GLN A 99 -17.18 -2.04 -0.33
CA GLN A 99 -16.43 -0.82 -0.63
C GLN A 99 -14.95 -0.96 -0.27
N ALA A 100 -14.62 -1.63 0.84
CA ALA A 100 -13.23 -1.87 1.25
C ALA A 100 -12.48 -2.73 0.21
N ARG A 101 -13.13 -3.76 -0.36
CA ARG A 101 -12.57 -4.55 -1.45
C ARG A 101 -12.24 -3.67 -2.67
N GLN A 102 -13.13 -2.76 -3.05
CA GLN A 102 -12.90 -1.80 -4.15
C GLN A 102 -11.71 -0.86 -3.90
N LEU A 103 -11.42 -0.56 -2.63
CA LEU A 103 -10.26 0.23 -2.21
C LEU A 103 -8.96 -0.59 -2.07
N GLY A 104 -9.00 -1.88 -2.44
CA GLY A 104 -7.85 -2.78 -2.45
C GLY A 104 -7.48 -3.35 -1.09
N PHE A 105 -8.40 -3.38 -0.13
CA PHE A 105 -8.20 -4.12 1.12
C PHE A 105 -8.40 -5.62 0.89
N HIS A 106 -7.56 -6.42 1.56
CA HIS A 106 -7.86 -7.82 1.82
C HIS A 106 -8.75 -7.92 3.06
N VAL A 107 -10.02 -8.30 2.87
CA VAL A 107 -11.05 -8.20 3.89
C VAL A 107 -11.29 -9.56 4.56
N THR A 108 -11.06 -9.62 5.87
CA THR A 108 -11.52 -10.70 6.74
C THR A 108 -12.77 -10.23 7.48
N VAL A 109 -13.87 -10.99 7.40
CA VAL A 109 -15.09 -10.70 8.17
C VAL A 109 -15.33 -11.81 9.19
N ILE A 110 -15.63 -11.41 10.42
CA ILE A 110 -15.94 -12.29 11.54
C ILE A 110 -17.38 -12.01 11.96
N ASP A 111 -18.22 -13.04 12.08
CA ASP A 111 -19.53 -12.95 12.73
C ASP A 111 -19.85 -14.32 13.35
N ASP A 112 -20.44 -14.33 14.54
CA ASP A 112 -20.81 -15.55 15.27
C ASP A 112 -22.08 -16.23 14.70
N ARG A 113 -22.76 -15.59 13.74
CA ARG A 113 -23.96 -16.12 13.09
C ARG A 113 -23.67 -16.66 11.68
N PRO A 114 -24.11 -17.89 11.37
CA PRO A 114 -23.88 -18.50 10.05
C PRO A 114 -24.38 -17.70 8.86
N LEU A 115 -25.59 -17.13 8.93
CA LEU A 115 -26.20 -16.41 7.82
C LEU A 115 -25.43 -15.11 7.47
N PRO A 116 -25.24 -14.15 8.41
CA PRO A 116 -24.39 -12.98 8.22
C PRO A 116 -22.97 -13.30 7.77
N ALA A 117 -22.33 -14.31 8.39
CA ALA A 117 -20.99 -14.74 7.96
C ALA A 117 -21.01 -15.18 6.48
N GLY A 118 -21.95 -16.02 6.08
CA GLY A 118 -22.12 -16.43 4.68
C GLY A 118 -22.30 -15.24 3.71
N GLN A 119 -23.15 -14.28 4.08
CA GLN A 119 -23.39 -13.06 3.29
C GLN A 119 -22.14 -12.19 3.13
N ALA A 120 -21.18 -12.24 4.06
CA ALA A 120 -19.92 -11.54 3.93
C ALA A 120 -19.09 -12.06 2.75
N GLY A 121 -19.12 -13.37 2.49
CA GLY A 121 -18.48 -13.97 1.31
C GLY A 121 -19.13 -13.49 0.01
N GLU A 122 -20.47 -13.46 -0.04
CA GLU A 122 -21.22 -12.91 -1.18
C GLU A 122 -20.96 -11.42 -1.40
N ALA A 123 -20.69 -10.67 -0.32
CA ALA A 123 -20.29 -9.28 -0.35
C ALA A 123 -18.83 -9.05 -0.79
N GLY A 124 -18.06 -10.13 -1.01
CA GLY A 124 -16.69 -10.09 -1.51
C GLY A 124 -15.60 -10.11 -0.44
N ALA A 125 -15.89 -10.59 0.77
CA ALA A 125 -14.83 -10.87 1.75
C ALA A 125 -13.84 -11.91 1.20
N ASP A 126 -12.54 -11.68 1.36
CA ASP A 126 -11.51 -12.65 0.97
C ASP A 126 -11.44 -13.82 1.96
N ARG A 127 -11.80 -13.56 3.22
CA ARG A 127 -11.93 -14.59 4.26
C ARG A 127 -13.16 -14.31 5.12
N THR A 128 -13.97 -15.33 5.33
CA THR A 128 -15.09 -15.32 6.27
C THR A 128 -14.79 -16.27 7.42
N VAL A 129 -15.04 -15.82 8.65
CA VAL A 129 -14.92 -16.62 9.86
C VAL A 129 -16.27 -16.60 10.59
N CYS A 130 -16.94 -17.76 10.61
CA CYS A 130 -18.17 -17.96 11.38
C CYS A 130 -17.81 -18.57 12.73
N ASP A 131 -17.48 -17.73 13.71
CA ASP A 131 -17.03 -18.17 15.03
C ASP A 131 -17.26 -17.05 16.07
N ASP A 132 -17.07 -17.38 17.35
CA ASP A 132 -16.98 -16.37 18.40
C ASP A 132 -15.89 -15.34 18.08
N PHE A 133 -16.17 -14.06 18.33
CA PHE A 133 -15.28 -12.98 17.96
C PHE A 133 -13.91 -13.09 18.63
N CYS A 134 -13.85 -13.45 19.91
CA CYS A 134 -12.59 -13.57 20.64
C CYS A 134 -11.75 -14.73 20.11
N GLN A 135 -12.37 -15.89 19.88
CA GLN A 135 -11.70 -17.07 19.33
C GLN A 135 -11.16 -16.81 17.92
N ALA A 136 -11.97 -16.20 17.05
CA ALA A 136 -11.55 -15.82 15.71
C ALA A 136 -10.39 -14.81 15.74
N LEU A 137 -10.45 -13.83 16.65
CA LEU A 137 -9.39 -12.85 16.81
C LEU A 137 -8.09 -13.47 17.33
N ASP A 138 -8.11 -14.52 18.14
CA ASP A 138 -6.88 -15.20 18.60
C ASP A 138 -6.05 -15.75 17.43
N GLY A 139 -6.71 -16.16 16.33
CA GLY A 139 -6.07 -16.55 15.07
C GLY A 139 -5.57 -15.38 14.20
N ILE A 140 -5.76 -14.13 14.62
CA ILE A 140 -5.38 -12.92 13.88
C ILE A 140 -4.35 -12.14 14.70
N ARG A 141 -3.09 -12.19 14.26
CA ARG A 141 -1.96 -11.51 14.93
C ARG A 141 -2.02 -9.99 14.86
N GLY A 142 -2.54 -9.42 13.76
CA GLY A 142 -2.42 -8.00 13.46
C GLY A 142 -1.01 -7.59 13.00
N ASP A 143 -0.90 -6.41 12.38
CA ASP A 143 0.35 -5.73 12.02
C ASP A 143 0.09 -4.25 11.71
N ARG A 144 1.14 -3.52 11.32
CA ARG A 144 1.08 -2.08 10.96
C ARG A 144 0.27 -1.78 9.69
N ASN A 145 -0.26 -2.79 9.01
CA ASN A 145 -1.12 -2.68 7.84
C ASN A 145 -2.51 -3.30 8.07
N THR A 146 -2.82 -3.66 9.32
CA THR A 146 -4.10 -4.26 9.72
C THR A 146 -5.02 -3.19 10.30
N TRP A 147 -6.20 -3.06 9.70
CA TRP A 147 -7.25 -2.09 10.04
C TRP A 147 -8.40 -2.85 10.68
N PHE A 148 -8.58 -2.69 11.98
CA PHE A 148 -9.66 -3.34 12.72
C PHE A 148 -10.89 -2.43 12.77
N VAL A 149 -12.04 -2.99 12.43
CA VAL A 149 -13.34 -2.32 12.49
C VAL A 149 -14.30 -3.18 13.30
N ILE A 150 -14.75 -2.65 14.43
CA ILE A 150 -15.65 -3.34 15.34
C ILE A 150 -17.06 -2.79 15.16
N MET A 151 -17.99 -3.64 14.76
CA MET A 151 -19.40 -3.31 14.55
C MET A 151 -20.29 -4.50 14.92
N THR A 152 -20.07 -5.03 16.11
CA THR A 152 -20.83 -6.19 16.61
C THR A 152 -22.25 -5.77 17.02
N ARG A 153 -23.06 -6.75 17.43
CA ARG A 153 -24.48 -6.55 17.79
C ARG A 153 -24.71 -6.02 19.20
N GLY A 154 -23.68 -5.83 20.04
CA GLY A 154 -23.92 -5.46 21.43
C GLY A 154 -22.68 -5.09 22.25
N HIS A 155 -22.93 -4.36 23.33
CA HIS A 155 -21.90 -3.75 24.20
C HIS A 155 -20.82 -4.70 24.68
N ARG A 156 -21.19 -5.93 25.08
CA ARG A 156 -20.25 -6.91 25.62
C ARG A 156 -19.28 -7.39 24.54
N SER A 157 -19.79 -7.79 23.38
CA SER A 157 -18.99 -8.28 22.26
C SER A 157 -18.03 -7.23 21.72
N ASP A 158 -18.41 -5.94 21.71
CA ASP A 158 -17.50 -4.87 21.29
C ASP A 158 -16.33 -4.67 22.27
N ALA A 159 -16.61 -4.68 23.57
CA ALA A 159 -15.58 -4.57 24.62
C ALA A 159 -14.62 -5.77 24.59
N ASP A 160 -15.15 -6.97 24.41
CA ASP A 160 -14.37 -8.21 24.30
C ASP A 160 -13.44 -8.17 23.05
N CYS A 161 -13.95 -7.69 21.91
CA CYS A 161 -13.13 -7.47 20.71
C CYS A 161 -12.01 -6.45 20.95
N LEU A 162 -12.32 -5.31 21.59
CA LEU A 162 -11.33 -4.28 21.92
C LEU A 162 -10.21 -4.86 22.79
N GLN A 163 -10.54 -5.57 23.87
CA GLN A 163 -9.55 -6.19 24.76
C GLN A 163 -8.63 -7.16 24.03
N LYS A 164 -9.16 -7.93 23.06
CA LYS A 164 -8.35 -8.84 22.23
C LYS A 164 -7.47 -8.13 21.20
N ILE A 165 -7.88 -6.96 20.72
CA ILE A 165 -7.16 -6.23 19.67
C ILE A 165 -6.11 -5.27 20.25
N LEU A 166 -6.38 -4.64 21.40
CA LEU A 166 -5.49 -3.63 21.99
C LEU A 166 -4.04 -4.09 22.21
N PRO A 167 -3.75 -5.34 22.61
CA PRO A 167 -2.37 -5.84 22.75
C PRO A 167 -1.64 -6.08 21.41
N LYS A 168 -2.35 -6.00 20.27
CA LYS A 168 -1.81 -6.34 18.95
C LYS A 168 -1.32 -5.09 18.22
N PRO A 169 -0.36 -5.22 17.29
CA PRO A 169 -0.05 -4.15 16.35
C PRO A 169 -1.21 -3.92 15.38
N TRP A 170 -1.56 -2.66 15.15
CA TRP A 170 -2.61 -2.25 14.20
C TRP A 170 -2.29 -0.90 13.54
N ALA A 171 -2.80 -0.72 12.33
CA ALA A 171 -2.74 0.53 11.58
C ALA A 171 -3.85 1.51 12.00
N TYR A 172 -4.99 0.94 12.39
CA TYR A 172 -6.21 1.64 12.82
C TYR A 172 -7.11 0.70 13.61
N LEU A 173 -7.81 1.28 14.57
CA LEU A 173 -8.86 0.62 15.33
C LEU A 173 -10.04 1.57 15.46
N GLY A 174 -11.17 1.17 14.88
CA GLY A 174 -12.42 1.90 14.97
C GLY A 174 -13.53 1.02 15.52
N MET A 175 -14.43 1.61 16.31
CA MET A 175 -15.59 0.89 16.84
C MET A 175 -16.87 1.71 16.66
N MET A 176 -17.86 1.07 16.07
CA MET A 176 -19.19 1.63 15.87
C MET A 176 -19.97 1.71 17.19
N GLY A 177 -20.54 2.87 17.46
CA GLY A 177 -21.38 3.09 18.62
C GLY A 177 -21.90 4.51 18.74
N SER A 178 -23.00 4.69 19.46
CA SER A 178 -23.50 6.02 19.81
C SER A 178 -22.51 6.74 20.74
N ARG A 179 -22.56 8.08 20.77
CA ARG A 179 -21.73 8.90 21.69
C ARG A 179 -21.84 8.44 23.15
N ARG A 180 -23.04 8.04 23.58
CA ARG A 180 -23.27 7.48 24.92
C ARG A 180 -22.55 6.15 25.12
N LYS A 181 -22.64 5.25 24.13
CA LYS A 181 -21.98 3.93 24.17
C LYS A 181 -20.47 4.06 24.22
N THR A 182 -19.91 4.95 23.40
CA THR A 182 -18.46 5.14 23.32
C THR A 182 -17.89 5.77 24.59
N ALA A 183 -18.63 6.67 25.25
CA ALA A 183 -18.26 7.21 26.55
C ALA A 183 -18.14 6.12 27.63
N VAL A 184 -19.12 5.21 27.71
CA VAL A 184 -19.09 4.10 28.69
C VAL A 184 -17.89 3.18 28.46
N ILE A 185 -17.62 2.80 27.20
CA ILE A 185 -16.50 1.91 26.89
C ILE A 185 -15.15 2.60 27.17
N ARG A 186 -15.03 3.91 26.90
CA ARG A 186 -13.81 4.66 27.23
C ARG A 186 -13.54 4.65 28.74
N GLU A 187 -14.57 4.82 29.56
CA GLU A 187 -14.43 4.75 31.02
C GLU A 187 -14.00 3.34 31.47
N GLN A 188 -14.63 2.29 30.93
CA GLN A 188 -14.24 0.91 31.24
C GLN A 188 -12.79 0.59 30.87
N LEU A 189 -12.30 1.11 29.75
CA LEU A 189 -10.89 0.93 29.35
C LEU A 189 -9.94 1.63 30.32
N ARG A 190 -10.29 2.82 30.81
CA ARG A 190 -9.52 3.54 31.83
C ARG A 190 -9.51 2.80 33.17
N GLU A 191 -10.67 2.31 33.61
CA GLU A 191 -10.78 1.50 34.83
C GLU A 191 -9.94 0.21 34.77
N GLN A 192 -9.78 -0.36 33.57
CA GLN A 192 -8.92 -1.52 33.30
C GLN A 192 -7.43 -1.17 33.21
N GLY A 193 -7.07 0.11 33.32
CA GLY A 193 -5.68 0.58 33.34
C GLY A 193 -5.06 0.80 31.96
N TYR A 194 -5.85 0.87 30.89
CA TYR A 194 -5.32 1.28 29.59
C TYR A 194 -4.95 2.77 29.61
N PRO A 195 -3.75 3.15 29.15
CA PRO A 195 -3.30 4.52 29.18
C PRO A 195 -4.09 5.37 28.16
N ASP A 196 -4.28 6.66 28.47
CA ASP A 196 -5.12 7.56 27.68
C ASP A 196 -4.62 7.68 26.23
N ASP A 197 -3.30 7.66 26.00
CA ASP A 197 -2.69 7.73 24.67
C ASP A 197 -3.10 6.57 23.74
N ILE A 198 -3.31 5.38 24.29
CA ILE A 198 -3.83 4.23 23.54
C ILE A 198 -5.33 4.41 23.28
N THR A 199 -6.10 4.82 24.30
CA THR A 199 -7.55 5.00 24.15
C THR A 199 -7.94 6.13 23.20
N ASP A 200 -7.12 7.18 23.11
CA ASP A 200 -7.33 8.32 22.23
C ASP A 200 -7.05 7.99 20.76
N ARG A 201 -6.26 6.94 20.50
CA ARG A 201 -6.04 6.43 19.15
C ARG A 201 -7.19 5.52 18.65
N ILE A 202 -8.20 5.26 19.47
CA ILE A 202 -9.38 4.46 19.08
C ILE A 202 -10.49 5.37 18.54
N HIS A 203 -10.92 5.11 17.32
CA HIS A 203 -11.93 5.91 16.61
C HIS A 203 -13.35 5.49 17.03
N MET A 204 -13.90 6.23 17.99
CA MET A 204 -15.14 5.89 18.71
C MET A 204 -15.95 7.16 19.05
N PRO A 205 -17.03 7.49 18.32
CA PRO A 205 -17.62 6.74 17.21
C PRO A 205 -16.73 6.68 15.97
N ILE A 206 -16.84 5.59 15.22
CA ILE A 206 -16.11 5.37 13.97
C ILE A 206 -16.66 6.21 12.81
N GLY A 207 -15.79 6.68 11.92
CA GLY A 207 -16.16 7.35 10.68
C GLY A 207 -16.34 8.86 10.82
N LEU A 208 -16.20 9.57 9.70
CA LEU A 208 -16.35 11.03 9.66
C LEU A 208 -17.79 11.46 9.91
N ASP A 209 -17.97 12.60 10.57
CA ASP A 209 -19.29 13.21 10.79
C ASP A 209 -19.78 13.90 9.51
N ILE A 210 -20.31 13.09 8.58
CA ILE A 210 -20.87 13.54 7.29
C ILE A 210 -22.40 13.51 7.26
N GLY A 211 -23.05 13.26 8.40
CA GLY A 211 -24.51 13.08 8.47
C GLY A 211 -25.02 11.80 7.80
N ALA A 212 -24.22 10.72 7.81
CA ALA A 212 -24.58 9.44 7.20
C ALA A 212 -25.78 8.77 7.88
N GLU A 213 -26.75 8.28 7.09
CA GLU A 213 -27.95 7.62 7.58
C GLU A 213 -28.06 6.16 7.10
N THR A 214 -27.70 5.91 5.85
CA THR A 214 -27.80 4.56 5.25
C THR A 214 -26.55 3.70 5.55
N PRO A 215 -26.66 2.36 5.50
CA PRO A 215 -25.49 1.49 5.66
C PRO A 215 -24.34 1.81 4.69
N GLU A 216 -24.67 2.18 3.46
CA GLU A 216 -23.73 2.57 2.42
C GLU A 216 -23.02 3.88 2.74
N GLU A 217 -23.74 4.89 3.21
CA GLU A 217 -23.17 6.18 3.63
C GLU A 217 -22.30 6.03 4.88
N ILE A 218 -22.71 5.20 5.84
CA ILE A 218 -21.90 4.91 7.03
C ILE A 218 -20.61 4.18 6.61
N ALA A 219 -20.67 3.25 5.66
CA ALA A 219 -19.47 2.62 5.11
C ALA A 219 -18.54 3.64 4.43
N VAL A 220 -19.11 4.60 3.66
CA VAL A 220 -18.34 5.70 3.07
C VAL A 220 -17.69 6.57 4.15
N SER A 221 -18.40 6.90 5.24
CA SER A 221 -17.86 7.73 6.32
C SER A 221 -16.69 7.07 7.04
N ILE A 222 -16.78 5.75 7.28
CA ILE A 222 -15.70 4.93 7.85
C ILE A 222 -14.50 4.92 6.92
N LEU A 223 -14.71 4.63 5.63
CA LEU A 223 -13.62 4.56 4.66
C LEU A 223 -12.98 5.92 4.42
N ALA A 224 -13.74 7.01 4.46
CA ALA A 224 -13.23 8.36 4.36
C ALA A 224 -12.31 8.70 5.55
N GLU A 225 -12.69 8.32 6.78
CA GLU A 225 -11.84 8.46 7.97
C GLU A 225 -10.55 7.65 7.81
N ILE A 226 -10.66 6.38 7.42
CA ILE A 226 -9.52 5.49 7.17
C ILE A 226 -8.58 6.08 6.12
N ILE A 227 -9.10 6.62 5.02
CA ILE A 227 -8.32 7.28 3.97
C ILE A 227 -7.65 8.56 4.51
N GLN A 228 -8.35 9.36 5.30
CA GLN A 228 -7.80 10.58 5.90
C GLN A 228 -6.59 10.27 6.79
N ILE A 229 -6.70 9.24 7.64
CA ILE A 229 -5.63 8.78 8.53
C ILE A 229 -4.46 8.20 7.71
N CYS A 230 -4.79 7.39 6.70
CA CYS A 230 -3.80 6.86 5.75
C CYS A 230 -2.93 7.98 5.13
N ARG A 231 -3.56 9.09 4.73
CA ARG A 231 -2.88 10.15 3.96
C ARG A 231 -2.09 11.12 4.83
N GLY A 232 -2.27 11.10 6.14
CA GLY A 232 -1.59 11.99 7.05
C GLY A 232 -2.00 13.44 6.80
N THR A 233 -3.14 13.87 7.35
CA THR A 233 -3.48 15.30 7.36
C THR A 233 -2.71 16.00 8.48
N LYS A 234 -2.61 17.34 8.44
CA LYS A 234 -1.99 18.12 9.55
C LYS A 234 -2.60 17.81 10.93
N ALA A 235 -3.84 17.29 10.96
CA ALA A 235 -4.55 16.89 12.17
C ALA A 235 -4.25 15.46 12.65
N HIS A 236 -3.76 14.57 11.77
CA HIS A 236 -3.49 13.17 12.08
C HIS A 236 -2.17 12.74 11.40
N PRO A 237 -1.03 12.76 12.11
CA PRO A 237 0.24 12.29 11.57
C PRO A 237 0.13 10.84 11.08
N ARG A 238 0.83 10.49 10.00
CA ARG A 238 0.73 9.19 9.32
C ARG A 238 0.86 8.03 10.32
N SER A 239 -0.11 7.11 10.32
CA SER A 239 0.16 5.76 10.81
C SER A 239 1.13 5.09 9.82
N SER A 240 2.12 4.37 10.34
CA SER A 240 3.28 3.80 9.63
C SER A 240 2.97 2.76 8.52
N GLY A 241 1.73 2.68 8.04
CA GLY A 241 1.23 1.66 7.10
C GLY A 241 0.91 2.18 5.69
N THR A 242 1.27 3.42 5.32
CA THR A 242 0.97 3.98 3.99
C THR A 242 2.17 4.12 3.07
N GLY A 243 3.05 3.13 3.13
CA GLY A 243 4.09 2.90 2.14
C GLY A 243 3.54 2.79 0.71
N SER A 244 4.41 3.02 -0.25
CA SER A 244 4.23 2.52 -1.61
C SER A 244 4.82 1.10 -1.66
N GLY A 245 4.81 0.48 -2.83
CA GLY A 245 5.26 -0.91 -2.96
C GLY A 245 4.82 -1.52 -4.27
N TYR A 246 4.93 -2.83 -4.35
CA TYR A 246 4.58 -3.59 -5.55
C TYR A 246 3.19 -4.20 -5.38
N PRO A 247 2.23 -3.85 -6.27
CA PRO A 247 0.96 -4.57 -6.38
C PRO A 247 1.16 -6.08 -6.56
N ASP A 248 0.23 -6.90 -6.03
CA ASP A 248 0.35 -8.37 -6.03
C ASP A 248 0.44 -8.92 -7.46
N ASP A 249 -0.38 -8.41 -8.38
CA ASP A 249 -0.37 -8.76 -9.81
C ASP A 249 0.95 -8.40 -10.51
N ILE A 250 1.54 -7.26 -10.16
CA ILE A 250 2.87 -6.85 -10.62
C ILE A 250 3.95 -7.78 -10.05
N LEU A 251 3.92 -8.10 -8.75
CA LEU A 251 4.89 -9.03 -8.14
C LEU A 251 4.79 -10.44 -8.74
N GLU A 252 3.58 -10.93 -8.95
CA GLU A 252 3.34 -12.22 -9.59
C GLU A 252 3.97 -12.26 -10.98
N CYS A 253 3.77 -11.21 -11.79
CA CYS A 253 4.39 -11.12 -13.11
C CYS A 253 5.93 -10.99 -13.03
N LEU A 254 6.46 -10.15 -12.14
CA LEU A 254 7.90 -9.90 -11.98
C LEU A 254 8.69 -11.12 -11.43
N THR A 255 8.01 -12.03 -10.74
CA THR A 255 8.62 -13.24 -10.17
C THR A 255 8.54 -14.45 -11.09
N GLN A 256 7.78 -14.38 -12.18
CA GLN A 256 7.74 -15.44 -13.20
C GLN A 256 9.01 -15.41 -14.05
N THR A 257 9.73 -16.52 -14.06
CA THR A 257 11.03 -16.65 -14.75
C THR A 257 10.92 -17.02 -16.23
N ASP A 258 9.74 -17.36 -16.74
CA ASP A 258 9.62 -18.18 -17.95
C ASP A 258 8.45 -17.81 -18.87
N THR A 259 8.35 -16.54 -19.29
CA THR A 259 7.25 -16.11 -20.18
C THR A 259 7.68 -15.77 -21.60
N GLY A 260 8.98 -15.76 -21.91
CA GLY A 260 9.51 -15.21 -23.17
C GLY A 260 9.09 -13.74 -23.44
N THR A 261 8.38 -13.13 -22.50
CA THR A 261 7.70 -11.85 -22.64
C THR A 261 8.57 -10.80 -21.99
N ARG A 262 8.97 -9.80 -22.78
CA ARG A 262 9.74 -8.66 -22.29
C ARG A 262 8.79 -7.67 -21.64
N TRP A 263 9.14 -7.26 -20.43
CA TRP A 263 8.40 -6.27 -19.66
C TRP A 263 9.28 -5.06 -19.40
N VAL A 264 8.66 -3.89 -19.30
CA VAL A 264 9.29 -2.70 -18.73
C VAL A 264 8.48 -2.29 -17.53
N LEU A 265 9.15 -2.14 -16.38
CA LEU A 265 8.56 -1.60 -15.18
C LEU A 265 8.70 -0.08 -15.19
N GLY A 266 7.57 0.62 -15.21
CA GLY A 266 7.48 2.05 -14.95
C GLY A 266 7.21 2.31 -13.48
N THR A 267 8.02 3.16 -12.84
CA THR A 267 7.79 3.63 -11.46
C THR A 267 7.80 5.16 -11.43
N ILE A 268 6.76 5.80 -10.91
CA ILE A 268 6.79 7.24 -10.62
C ILE A 268 7.81 7.46 -9.51
N VAL A 269 8.92 8.10 -9.83
CA VAL A 269 10.02 8.35 -8.89
C VAL A 269 10.07 9.80 -8.43
N GLY A 270 9.33 10.71 -9.07
CA GLY A 270 9.28 12.12 -8.70
C GLY A 270 8.03 12.80 -9.24
N LYS A 271 7.56 13.83 -8.53
CA LYS A 271 6.35 14.58 -8.93
C LYS A 271 6.46 16.06 -8.59
N ARG A 272 5.96 16.91 -9.48
CA ARG A 272 5.81 18.35 -9.28
C ARG A 272 4.41 18.79 -9.73
N GLY A 273 3.73 19.60 -8.93
CA GLY A 273 2.36 20.06 -9.21
C GLY A 273 1.26 19.00 -8.99
N SER A 274 0.10 19.24 -9.59
CA SER A 274 -1.12 18.43 -9.39
C SER A 274 -1.16 17.21 -10.31
N SER A 275 -0.38 16.19 -9.98
CA SER A 275 -0.49 14.87 -10.65
C SER A 275 -1.45 13.92 -9.90
N PRO A 276 -2.04 12.91 -10.56
CA PRO A 276 -3.07 12.05 -9.96
C PRO A 276 -2.52 10.95 -9.04
N ARG A 277 -1.28 10.49 -9.25
CA ARG A 277 -0.67 9.39 -8.50
C ARG A 277 0.47 9.85 -7.60
N LYS A 278 0.97 8.95 -6.76
CA LYS A 278 2.04 9.20 -5.78
C LYS A 278 3.35 8.58 -6.26
N GLU A 279 4.45 9.07 -5.73
CA GLU A 279 5.75 8.40 -5.86
C GLU A 279 5.65 6.95 -5.37
N GLY A 280 6.33 6.05 -6.08
CA GLY A 280 6.26 4.61 -5.92
C GLY A 280 5.08 3.94 -6.63
N THR A 281 4.19 4.67 -7.32
CA THR A 281 3.18 4.03 -8.19
C THR A 281 3.88 3.31 -9.36
N LYS A 282 3.49 2.06 -9.59
CA LYS A 282 4.10 1.16 -10.58
C LYS A 282 3.12 0.73 -11.65
N MET A 283 3.68 0.45 -12.82
CA MET A 283 2.96 -0.08 -13.98
C MET A 283 3.92 -0.97 -14.77
N LEU A 284 3.49 -2.18 -15.10
CA LEU A 284 4.20 -3.03 -16.06
C LEU A 284 3.66 -2.77 -17.46
N ILE A 285 4.55 -2.69 -18.43
CA ILE A 285 4.24 -2.49 -19.84
C ILE A 285 4.87 -3.62 -20.63
N GLY A 286 4.07 -4.31 -21.46
CA GLY A 286 4.50 -5.38 -22.35
C GLY A 286 4.73 -4.90 -23.79
N ALA A 287 5.35 -5.74 -24.61
CA ALA A 287 5.72 -5.41 -25.99
C ALA A 287 4.55 -4.99 -26.89
N ASN A 288 3.37 -5.59 -26.69
CA ASN A 288 2.16 -5.31 -27.47
C ASN A 288 1.33 -4.16 -26.87
N GLY A 289 1.86 -3.48 -25.85
CA GLY A 289 1.16 -2.40 -25.15
C GLY A 289 0.19 -2.89 -24.08
N GLN A 290 0.16 -4.20 -23.76
CA GLN A 290 -0.57 -4.69 -22.59
C GLN A 290 0.04 -4.13 -21.31
N THR A 291 -0.78 -3.89 -20.29
CA THR A 291 -0.34 -3.26 -19.04
C THR A 291 -0.88 -3.98 -17.81
N ILE A 292 -0.12 -3.93 -16.71
CA ILE A 292 -0.58 -4.32 -15.38
C ILE A 292 -0.34 -3.11 -14.47
N GLY A 293 -1.39 -2.64 -13.80
CA GLY A 293 -1.37 -1.36 -13.09
C GLY A 293 -1.50 -0.14 -14.01
N THR A 294 -1.43 1.05 -13.41
CA THR A 294 -1.58 2.35 -14.08
C THR A 294 -0.81 3.41 -13.31
N ILE A 295 -0.21 4.36 -14.04
CA ILE A 295 0.43 5.55 -13.45
C ILE A 295 -0.48 6.77 -13.40
N GLY A 296 -1.72 6.67 -13.87
CA GLY A 296 -2.68 7.78 -13.83
C GLY A 296 -3.63 7.88 -15.02
N GLY A 297 -3.38 7.14 -16.10
CA GLY A 297 -4.17 7.20 -17.34
C GLY A 297 -3.89 8.44 -18.20
N GLY A 298 -4.64 8.58 -19.29
CA GLY A 298 -4.57 9.75 -20.18
C GLY A 298 -3.29 9.82 -21.04
N CYS A 299 -2.97 11.03 -21.50
CA CYS A 299 -1.87 11.26 -22.43
C CYS A 299 -0.48 10.95 -21.84
N GLY A 300 -0.27 11.26 -20.56
CA GLY A 300 0.98 10.95 -19.86
C GLY A 300 1.27 9.44 -19.81
N GLU A 301 0.25 8.62 -19.52
CA GLU A 301 0.38 7.16 -19.57
C GLU A 301 0.73 6.64 -20.97
N ALA A 302 0.12 7.19 -22.02
CA ALA A 302 0.42 6.83 -23.40
C ALA A 302 1.88 7.15 -23.79
N GLU A 303 2.44 8.25 -23.28
CA GLU A 303 3.84 8.61 -23.49
C GLU A 303 4.80 7.66 -22.75
N VAL A 304 4.46 7.25 -21.53
CA VAL A 304 5.21 6.24 -20.79
C VAL A 304 5.21 4.90 -21.54
N ILE A 305 4.05 4.44 -22.02
CA ILE A 305 3.94 3.21 -22.82
C ILE A 305 4.81 3.31 -24.08
N ARG A 306 4.79 4.45 -24.79
CA ARG A 306 5.62 4.67 -25.98
C ARG A 306 7.12 4.58 -25.67
N ASN A 307 7.55 5.21 -24.59
CA ASN A 307 8.94 5.20 -24.15
C ASN A 307 9.40 3.81 -23.66
N ALA A 308 8.51 3.07 -23.00
CA ALA A 308 8.76 1.69 -22.56
C ALA A 308 8.93 0.76 -23.78
N ARG A 309 8.03 0.82 -24.77
CA ARG A 309 8.15 0.03 -26.01
C ARG A 309 9.40 0.39 -26.81
N ALA A 310 9.79 1.67 -26.83
CA ALA A 310 11.05 2.08 -27.44
C ALA A 310 12.27 1.49 -26.71
N MET A 311 12.26 1.48 -25.37
CA MET A 311 13.31 0.89 -24.55
C MET A 311 13.47 -0.61 -24.79
N MET A 312 12.37 -1.36 -24.98
CA MET A 312 12.43 -2.80 -25.30
C MET A 312 13.15 -3.13 -26.61
N ARG A 313 13.21 -2.18 -27.55
CA ARG A 313 13.97 -2.32 -28.81
C ARG A 313 15.48 -2.10 -28.63
N HIS A 314 15.86 -1.51 -27.50
CA HIS A 314 17.23 -1.14 -27.14
C HIS A 314 17.57 -1.71 -25.75
N PRO A 315 17.59 -3.05 -25.61
CA PRO A 315 17.72 -3.71 -24.32
C PRO A 315 19.03 -3.38 -23.60
N GLU A 316 20.08 -2.97 -24.32
CA GLU A 316 21.36 -2.52 -23.75
C GLU A 316 21.24 -1.36 -22.74
N ARG A 317 20.10 -0.65 -22.74
CA ARG A 317 19.77 0.36 -21.73
C ARG A 317 18.98 -0.31 -20.59
N GLY A 318 19.67 -0.66 -19.50
CA GLY A 318 19.06 -1.38 -18.37
C GLY A 318 17.98 -0.60 -17.60
N CYS A 319 18.13 0.72 -17.45
CA CYS A 319 17.10 1.63 -16.93
C CYS A 319 17.29 3.07 -17.46
N ARG A 320 16.26 3.91 -17.33
CA ARG A 320 16.34 5.37 -17.53
C ARG A 320 15.18 6.09 -16.85
N VAL A 321 15.39 7.33 -16.43
CA VAL A 321 14.29 8.22 -16.00
C VAL A 321 13.81 9.05 -17.20
N ILE A 322 12.50 9.18 -17.36
CA ILE A 322 11.86 10.10 -18.31
C ILE A 322 11.00 11.10 -17.53
N THR A 323 10.85 12.30 -18.07
CA THR A 323 9.95 13.33 -17.51
C THR A 323 8.74 13.46 -18.41
N ILE A 324 7.56 13.35 -17.82
CA ILE A 324 6.25 13.51 -18.45
C ILE A 324 5.68 14.84 -17.99
N ASP A 325 5.52 15.77 -18.92
CA ASP A 325 4.90 17.06 -18.65
C ASP A 325 3.45 17.05 -19.12
N ASN A 326 2.51 16.94 -18.18
CA ASN A 326 1.09 16.99 -18.52
C ASN A 326 0.54 18.42 -18.63
N THR A 327 1.38 19.46 -18.49
CA THR A 327 0.98 20.87 -18.62
C THR A 327 0.97 21.36 -20.07
N GLU A 328 1.81 20.80 -20.94
CA GLU A 328 1.94 21.20 -22.35
C GLU A 328 1.06 20.39 -23.31
N ILE A 329 0.47 19.28 -22.85
CA ILE A 329 -0.46 18.45 -23.64
C ILE A 329 -1.83 19.16 -23.84
N ASN A 330 -1.95 20.40 -23.35
CA ASN A 330 -3.13 21.27 -23.37
C ASN A 330 -3.44 21.95 -24.73
N GLY A 331 -2.86 21.47 -25.83
CA GLY A 331 -2.98 22.09 -27.16
C GLY A 331 -4.31 21.86 -27.90
N GLU A 332 -5.13 20.88 -27.51
CA GLU A 332 -6.44 20.62 -28.13
C GLU A 332 -7.55 20.44 -27.09
N LYS A 333 -8.73 21.00 -27.38
CA LYS A 333 -9.94 21.00 -26.53
C LYS A 333 -10.43 19.57 -26.24
N ASN A 334 -9.84 18.91 -25.26
CA ASN A 334 -10.48 17.84 -24.48
C ASN A 334 -9.90 17.83 -23.06
N SER A 335 -10.45 18.72 -22.23
CA SER A 335 -10.04 19.03 -20.86
C SER A 335 -10.34 17.88 -19.89
N MET A 336 -9.47 16.87 -19.82
CA MET A 336 -9.43 15.88 -18.74
C MET A 336 -8.00 15.57 -18.23
N ALA A 337 -7.02 16.45 -18.49
CA ALA A 337 -5.62 16.22 -18.09
C ALA A 337 -5.29 16.87 -16.72
N CYS A 338 -4.61 16.12 -15.85
CA CYS A 338 -4.05 16.61 -14.59
C CYS A 338 -2.77 17.40 -14.89
N GLY A 339 -2.71 18.71 -14.58
CA GLY A 339 -1.59 19.60 -14.94
C GLY A 339 -0.34 19.47 -14.07
N GLY A 340 0.19 18.27 -13.87
CA GLY A 340 1.42 18.00 -13.11
C GLY A 340 2.54 17.43 -13.97
N VAL A 341 3.78 17.58 -13.50
CA VAL A 341 4.98 16.96 -14.09
C VAL A 341 5.35 15.73 -13.27
N GLU A 342 5.60 14.61 -13.94
CA GLU A 342 5.98 13.34 -13.31
C GLU A 342 7.29 12.85 -13.89
N ASP A 343 8.18 12.36 -13.04
CA ASP A 343 9.37 11.66 -13.47
C ASP A 343 9.14 10.15 -13.27
N VAL A 344 9.34 9.38 -14.33
CA VAL A 344 9.07 7.94 -14.37
C VAL A 344 10.36 7.19 -14.69
N LEU A 345 10.77 6.32 -13.77
CA LEU A 345 11.84 5.36 -13.99
C LEU A 345 11.30 4.22 -14.83
N LEU A 346 11.91 3.97 -15.98
CA LEU A 346 11.69 2.82 -16.83
C LEU A 346 12.81 1.82 -16.64
N GLU A 347 12.47 0.57 -16.34
CA GLU A 347 13.42 -0.51 -16.11
C GLU A 347 13.08 -1.71 -16.97
N ASN A 348 14.06 -2.25 -17.70
CA ASN A 348 13.85 -3.46 -18.47
C ASN A 348 13.81 -4.68 -17.54
N ILE A 349 12.76 -5.49 -17.69
CA ILE A 349 12.50 -6.71 -16.94
C ILE A 349 12.45 -7.86 -17.95
N GLY A 350 13.50 -8.67 -17.98
CA GLY A 350 13.64 -9.82 -18.86
C GLY A 350 14.81 -9.67 -19.85
N GLY A 351 15.66 -10.69 -19.88
CA GLY A 351 16.94 -10.73 -20.61
C GLY A 351 18.11 -10.76 -19.64
N ASP A 352 18.95 -11.80 -19.74
CA ASP A 352 20.26 -11.79 -19.09
C ASP A 352 21.07 -10.65 -19.73
N PHE A 353 21.24 -9.57 -18.97
CA PHE A 353 22.19 -8.52 -19.34
C PHE A 353 23.57 -9.01 -18.93
N GLU A 354 24.21 -9.77 -19.81
CA GLU A 354 25.67 -9.78 -19.80
C GLU A 354 26.10 -8.32 -20.02
N GLN A 355 26.61 -7.70 -18.96
CA GLN A 355 27.39 -6.48 -19.09
C GLN A 355 28.59 -6.82 -19.96
N GLN A 356 28.51 -6.56 -21.27
CA GLN A 356 29.69 -6.64 -22.10
C GLN A 356 30.67 -5.56 -21.62
N PRO A 357 31.88 -5.93 -21.18
CA PRO A 357 32.90 -4.95 -20.86
C PRO A 357 33.23 -4.18 -22.14
N ARG A 358 33.17 -2.84 -22.07
CA ARG A 358 33.66 -1.97 -23.14
C ARG A 358 35.17 -2.03 -23.26
#